data_AF-A0A2E3XVY9-F1
#
_entry.id   AF-A0A2E3XVY9-F1
#
_cell.length_a   1.000
_cell.length_b   1.000
_cell.length_c   1.000
_cell.angle_alpha   90.00
_cell.angle_beta   90.00
_cell.angle_gamma   90.00
#
_symmetry.space_group_name_H-M   'P 1'
#
loop_
_entity.id
_entity.type
_entity.pdbx_description
1 polymer ?
#
loop_
_entity_poly.entity_id
_entity_poly.type
_entity_poly.pdbx_seq_one_letter_code
_entity_poly.pdbx_strand_id
1 'polypeptide(L)'
;MFEGLYSNISQKYPKRRDLYDRKVLLEDFLRDEKEFNLKEVIKTFIENLKELLEEDESLLLIEKISLLDGTLKKLKEQYSDEDLPNLEDFYRDLSPVLMQKYWELNLNPHNKEAFEHLFLHSLHIALEEEIYIWQEKIV
;
A
#
# COMPACT_ATOMS: atom_id res chain seq x y z
N MET A 1 -69.06 -1.99 -15.13
CA MET A 1 -68.05 -0.99 -15.53
C MET A 1 -66.86 -1.22 -14.60
N PHE A 2 -65.70 -1.42 -15.21
CA PHE A 2 -64.57 -2.21 -14.71
C PHE A 2 -63.84 -1.62 -13.48
N GLU A 3 -63.31 -2.56 -12.69
CA GLU A 3 -62.30 -2.40 -11.66
C GLU A 3 -61.08 -1.59 -12.15
N GLY A 4 -60.64 -0.67 -11.32
CA GLY A 4 -59.44 0.15 -11.52
C GLY A 4 -59.50 1.27 -10.48
N LEU A 5 -58.51 1.53 -9.62
CA LEU A 5 -57.08 1.48 -9.85
C LEU A 5 -56.39 1.33 -8.49
N TYR A 6 -56.02 0.10 -8.12
CA TYR A 6 -54.84 -0.11 -7.27
C TYR A 6 -53.62 0.17 -8.14
N SER A 7 -53.26 1.44 -8.30
CA SER A 7 -52.01 1.81 -8.97
C SER A 7 -51.54 3.18 -8.54
N ASN A 8 -51.12 3.27 -7.27
CA ASN A 8 -50.12 4.27 -6.87
C ASN A 8 -49.25 3.76 -5.71
N ILE A 9 -48.91 2.46 -5.75
CA ILE A 9 -47.68 1.98 -5.11
C ILE A 9 -46.58 2.09 -6.16
N SER A 10 -46.12 3.31 -6.38
CA SER A 10 -44.73 3.52 -6.78
C SER A 10 -44.08 4.31 -5.66
N GLN A 11 -43.90 3.60 -4.53
CA GLN A 11 -42.80 3.93 -3.63
C GLN A 11 -41.57 3.99 -4.52
N LYS A 12 -41.05 5.22 -4.72
CA LYS A 12 -39.72 5.44 -5.26
C LYS A 12 -38.78 4.67 -4.35
N TYR A 13 -38.46 3.44 -4.74
CA TYR A 13 -37.32 2.74 -4.19
C TYR A 13 -36.14 3.68 -4.40
N PRO A 14 -35.49 4.19 -3.34
CA PRO A 14 -34.18 4.78 -3.54
C PRO A 14 -33.35 3.70 -4.23
N LYS A 15 -32.78 4.03 -5.39
CA LYS A 15 -31.80 3.16 -6.05
C LYS A 15 -30.81 2.76 -4.96
N ARG A 16 -30.82 1.46 -4.60
CA ARG A 16 -29.80 0.88 -3.74
C ARG A 16 -28.46 1.21 -4.38
N ARG A 17 -27.72 2.15 -3.79
CA ARG A 17 -26.26 2.21 -3.90
C ARG A 17 -25.73 1.08 -3.02
N ASP A 18 -25.98 -0.13 -3.49
CA ASP A 18 -25.31 -1.35 -3.08
C ASP A 18 -24.27 -1.55 -4.22
N LEU A 19 -22.96 -1.72 -4.04
CA LEU A 19 -22.20 -2.30 -2.95
C LEU A 19 -20.74 -1.80 -3.06
N TYR A 20 -20.08 -1.56 -1.91
CA TYR A 20 -18.64 -1.43 -1.69
C TYR A 20 -17.77 -0.98 -2.89
N ASP A 21 -17.27 0.26 -2.87
CA ASP A 21 -15.99 0.57 -3.53
C ASP A 21 -14.93 -0.31 -2.88
N ARG A 22 -14.74 -1.52 -3.43
CA ARG A 22 -13.67 -2.42 -3.03
C ARG A 22 -12.36 -1.68 -3.32
N LYS A 23 -11.55 -1.46 -2.28
CA LYS A 23 -10.20 -0.91 -2.44
C LYS A 23 -9.46 -1.76 -3.46
N VAL A 24 -8.94 -1.11 -4.50
CA VAL A 24 -8.12 -1.76 -5.53
C VAL A 24 -6.80 -2.14 -4.89
N LEU A 25 -6.39 -3.39 -5.06
CA LEU A 25 -5.12 -3.92 -4.58
C LEU A 25 -4.16 -4.13 -5.74
N LEU A 26 -2.84 -4.10 -5.48
CA LEU A 26 -1.85 -4.42 -6.51
C LEU A 26 -2.04 -5.85 -7.04
N GLU A 27 -2.51 -6.76 -6.20
CA GLU A 27 -2.85 -8.13 -6.56
C GLU A 27 -4.00 -8.23 -7.59
N ASP A 28 -4.86 -7.22 -7.69
CA ASP A 28 -5.95 -7.22 -8.67
C ASP A 28 -5.42 -7.05 -10.11
N PHE A 29 -4.29 -6.36 -10.28
CA PHE A 29 -3.60 -6.25 -11.58
C PHE A 29 -2.90 -7.55 -11.97
N LEU A 30 -2.45 -8.37 -11.00
CA LEU A 30 -1.86 -9.69 -11.28
C LEU A 30 -2.88 -10.72 -11.78
N ARG A 31 -4.15 -10.55 -11.41
CA ARG A 31 -5.23 -11.50 -11.73
C ARG A 31 -5.96 -11.17 -13.03
N ASP A 32 -5.53 -10.14 -13.74
CA ASP A 32 -6.25 -9.52 -14.86
C ASP A 32 -7.71 -9.17 -14.49
N GLU A 33 -8.00 -8.93 -13.20
CA GLU A 33 -9.31 -8.45 -12.73
C GLU A 33 -9.52 -6.97 -13.11
N LYS A 34 -8.44 -6.28 -13.50
CA LYS A 34 -8.42 -4.89 -13.97
C LYS A 34 -7.51 -4.76 -15.19
N GLU A 35 -7.91 -3.92 -16.14
CA GLU A 35 -7.04 -3.56 -17.27
C GLU A 35 -5.78 -2.84 -16.76
N PHE A 36 -4.62 -3.22 -17.28
CA PHE A 36 -3.36 -2.64 -16.84
C PHE A 36 -3.31 -1.15 -17.18
N ASN A 37 -3.06 -0.33 -16.16
CA ASN A 37 -2.83 1.10 -16.31
C ASN A 37 -1.74 1.53 -15.34
N LEU A 38 -0.56 1.88 -15.87
CA LEU A 38 0.61 2.26 -15.08
C LEU A 38 0.29 3.35 -14.04
N LYS A 39 -0.48 4.37 -14.42
CA LYS A 39 -0.85 5.47 -13.50
C LYS A 39 -1.71 4.97 -12.34
N GLU A 40 -2.60 4.02 -12.59
CA GLU A 40 -3.39 3.40 -11.52
C GLU A 40 -2.53 2.48 -10.65
N VAL A 41 -1.62 1.71 -11.23
CA VAL A 41 -0.68 0.87 -10.49
C VAL A 41 0.16 1.71 -9.52
N ILE A 42 0.74 2.83 -9.98
CA ILE A 42 1.53 3.71 -9.12
C ILE A 42 0.64 4.33 -8.02
N LYS A 43 -0.61 4.72 -8.33
CA LYS A 43 -1.54 5.23 -7.30
C LYS A 43 -1.84 4.18 -6.23
N THR A 44 -2.14 2.95 -6.65
CA THR A 44 -2.42 1.85 -5.72
C THR A 44 -1.19 1.51 -4.87
N PHE A 45 0.00 1.54 -5.47
CA PHE A 45 1.25 1.39 -4.73
C PHE A 45 1.43 2.47 -3.65
N ILE A 46 1.22 3.74 -3.98
CA ILE A 46 1.28 4.84 -3.01
C ILE A 46 0.23 4.66 -1.90
N GLU A 47 -0.98 4.22 -2.23
CA GLU A 47 -2.01 3.93 -1.22
C GLU A 47 -1.58 2.79 -0.30
N ASN A 48 -0.96 1.74 -0.82
CA ASN A 48 -0.41 0.68 0.02
C ASN A 48 0.72 1.18 0.92
N LEU A 49 1.64 2.02 0.42
CA LEU A 49 2.67 2.63 1.26
C LEU A 49 2.07 3.49 2.39
N LYS A 50 0.98 4.22 2.12
CA LYS A 50 0.28 5.00 3.15
C LYS A 50 -0.34 4.12 4.23
N GLU A 51 -0.89 2.97 3.86
CA GLU A 51 -1.38 1.99 4.85
C GLU A 51 -0.26 1.40 5.70
N LEU A 52 0.94 1.25 5.16
CA LEU A 52 2.10 0.80 5.92
C LEU A 52 2.52 1.81 7.00
N LEU A 53 2.28 3.11 6.80
CA LEU A 53 2.56 4.13 7.82
C LEU A 53 1.64 4.04 9.05
N GLU A 54 0.51 3.35 8.94
CA GLU A 54 -0.39 3.11 10.08
C GLU A 54 0.08 1.95 10.98
N GLU A 55 1.16 1.26 10.61
CA GLU A 55 1.70 0.15 11.38
C GLU A 55 2.68 0.61 12.46
N ASP A 56 2.38 0.25 13.71
CA ASP A 56 3.15 0.64 14.90
C ASP A 56 4.09 -0.48 15.38
N GLU A 57 4.07 -1.66 14.74
CA GLU A 57 4.95 -2.78 15.07
C GLU A 57 6.01 -2.98 13.98
N SER A 58 7.29 -2.80 14.33
CA SER A 58 8.38 -2.83 13.32
C SER A 58 8.48 -4.16 12.56
N LEU A 59 8.24 -5.28 13.25
CA LEU A 59 8.28 -6.61 12.65
C LEU A 59 7.14 -6.79 11.64
N LEU A 60 5.93 -6.36 12.00
CA LEU A 60 4.76 -6.45 11.13
C LEU A 60 4.91 -5.50 9.93
N LEU A 61 5.49 -4.32 10.15
CA LEU A 61 5.81 -3.38 9.08
C LEU A 61 6.79 -3.98 8.07
N ILE A 62 7.89 -4.59 8.53
CA ILE A 62 8.85 -5.29 7.66
C ILE A 62 8.20 -6.43 6.88
N GLU A 63 7.35 -7.23 7.55
CA GLU A 63 6.64 -8.32 6.90
C GLU A 63 5.75 -7.78 5.76
N LYS A 64 4.95 -6.74 6.03
CA LYS A 64 4.08 -6.12 5.03
C LYS A 64 4.86 -5.47 3.88
N ILE A 65 5.98 -4.80 4.16
CA ILE A 65 6.89 -4.27 3.11
C ILE A 65 7.40 -5.41 2.23
N SER A 66 7.79 -6.54 2.83
CA SER A 66 8.32 -7.70 2.09
C SER A 66 7.26 -8.34 1.20
N LEU A 67 6.00 -8.40 1.67
CA LEU A 67 4.87 -8.87 0.87
C LEU A 67 4.62 -7.93 -0.32
N LEU A 68 4.64 -6.62 -0.09
CA LEU A 68 4.49 -5.61 -1.14
C LEU A 68 5.58 -5.74 -2.21
N ASP A 69 6.85 -5.86 -1.81
CA ASP A 69 7.98 -6.11 -2.72
C ASP A 69 7.76 -7.38 -3.56
N GLY A 70 7.27 -8.45 -2.92
CA GLY A 70 6.92 -9.69 -3.60
C GLY A 70 5.82 -9.50 -4.66
N THR A 71 4.81 -8.68 -4.38
CA THR A 71 3.75 -8.35 -5.34
C THR A 71 4.30 -7.50 -6.49
N LEU A 72 5.14 -6.50 -6.22
CA LEU A 72 5.78 -5.66 -7.25
C LEU A 72 6.68 -6.48 -8.17
N LYS A 73 7.46 -7.42 -7.65
CA LYS A 73 8.30 -8.32 -8.44
C LYS A 73 7.48 -9.15 -9.42
N LYS A 74 6.35 -9.71 -8.97
CA LYS A 74 5.42 -10.45 -9.85
C LYS A 74 4.81 -9.55 -10.91
N LEU A 75 4.46 -8.31 -10.57
CA LEU A 75 3.95 -7.34 -11.55
C LEU A 75 5.01 -7.01 -12.59
N LYS A 76 6.26 -6.83 -12.18
CA LYS A 76 7.41 -6.59 -13.08
C LYS A 76 7.69 -7.79 -13.99
N GLU A 77 7.47 -9.02 -13.52
CA GLU A 77 7.57 -10.22 -14.35
C GLU A 77 6.46 -10.28 -15.41
N GLN A 78 5.23 -9.85 -15.08
CA GLN A 78 4.09 -9.85 -15.99
C GLN A 78 4.10 -8.67 -16.99
N TYR A 79 4.62 -7.51 -16.58
CA TYR A 79 4.66 -6.27 -17.34
C TYR A 79 6.09 -5.74 -17.44
N SER A 80 6.99 -6.54 -18.01
CA SER A 80 8.44 -6.29 -18.01
C SER A 80 8.90 -5.04 -18.78
N ASP A 81 8.08 -4.56 -19.72
CA ASP A 81 8.41 -3.40 -20.56
C ASP A 81 8.00 -2.07 -19.91
N GLU A 82 7.33 -2.12 -18.76
CA GLU A 82 6.79 -0.95 -18.05
C GLU A 82 7.70 -0.52 -16.89
N ASP A 83 7.84 0.80 -16.68
CA ASP A 83 8.63 1.37 -15.57
C ASP A 83 7.85 1.32 -14.26
N LEU A 84 7.72 0.10 -13.71
CA LEU A 84 6.96 -0.18 -12.51
C LEU A 84 7.70 0.23 -11.23
N PRO A 85 6.96 0.61 -10.17
CA PRO A 85 7.54 0.78 -8.84
C PRO A 85 8.30 -0.44 -8.35
N ASN A 86 9.40 -0.19 -7.67
CA ASN A 86 10.21 -1.19 -7.01
C ASN A 86 10.83 -0.57 -5.75
N LEU A 87 11.27 -1.42 -4.82
CA LEU A 87 11.84 -1.00 -3.54
C LEU A 87 13.37 -1.13 -3.50
N GLU A 88 14.05 -1.21 -4.64
CA GLU A 88 15.52 -1.37 -4.67
C GLU A 88 16.24 -0.17 -4.05
N ASP A 89 15.82 1.04 -4.44
CA ASP A 89 16.35 2.30 -3.90
C ASP A 89 15.98 2.46 -2.42
N PHE A 90 14.72 2.18 -2.06
CA PHE A 90 14.25 2.12 -0.67
C PHE A 90 15.17 1.27 0.21
N TYR A 91 15.48 0.03 -0.20
CA TYR A 91 16.35 -0.85 0.59
C TYR A 91 17.80 -0.37 0.61
N ARG A 92 18.31 0.16 -0.51
CA ARG A 92 19.69 0.68 -0.59
C ARG A 92 19.91 1.78 0.44
N ASP A 93 18.94 2.68 0.58
CA ASP A 93 19.09 3.88 1.40
C ASP A 93 18.76 3.59 2.87
N LEU A 94 17.81 2.69 3.13
CA LEU A 94 17.40 2.29 4.49
C LEU A 94 18.38 1.32 5.17
N SER A 95 18.98 0.38 4.42
CA SER A 95 19.79 -0.71 5.02
C SER A 95 20.94 -0.21 5.89
N PRO A 96 21.76 0.79 5.48
CA PRO A 96 22.84 1.32 6.31
C PRO A 96 22.34 1.91 7.64
N VAL A 97 21.19 2.59 7.61
CA VAL A 97 20.56 3.20 8.80
C VAL A 97 20.17 2.12 9.80
N LEU A 98 19.47 1.08 9.33
CA LEU A 98 19.05 -0.03 10.20
C LEU A 98 20.24 -0.79 10.78
N MET A 99 21.29 -1.03 9.98
CA MET A 99 22.52 -1.68 10.45
C MET A 99 23.22 -0.86 11.54
N GLN A 100 23.32 0.46 11.35
CA GLN A 100 23.89 1.36 12.36
C GLN A 100 23.09 1.29 13.67
N LYS A 101 21.76 1.37 13.59
CA LYS A 101 20.89 1.29 14.78
C LYS A 101 21.06 -0.04 15.49
N TYR A 102 21.12 -1.14 14.75
CA TYR A 102 21.32 -2.48 15.32
C TYR A 102 22.67 -2.57 16.05
N TRP A 103 23.73 -2.00 15.48
CA TRP A 103 25.04 -1.93 16.14
C TRP A 103 24.99 -1.10 17.43
N GLU A 104 24.31 0.06 17.42
CA GLU A 104 24.12 0.92 18.59
C GLU A 104 23.41 0.18 19.75
N LEU A 105 22.42 -0.67 19.44
CA LEU A 105 21.75 -1.53 20.44
C LEU A 105 22.70 -2.54 21.06
N ASN A 106 23.55 -3.19 20.27
CA ASN A 106 24.50 -4.19 20.77
C ASN A 106 25.52 -3.57 21.73
N LEU A 107 25.89 -2.30 21.51
CA LEU A 107 26.76 -1.56 22.43
C LEU A 107 26.06 -1.14 23.72
N ASN A 108 24.73 -0.91 23.68
CA ASN A 108 23.94 -0.46 24.83
C ASN A 108 22.63 -1.26 24.98
N PRO A 109 22.68 -2.53 25.42
CA PRO A 109 21.51 -3.42 25.42
C PRO A 109 20.35 -3.00 26.33
N HIS A 110 20.63 -2.18 27.34
CA HIS A 110 19.62 -1.66 28.27
C HIS A 110 18.62 -0.70 27.61
N ASN A 111 18.89 -0.26 26.37
CA ASN A 111 18.08 0.74 25.67
C ASN A 111 17.18 0.12 24.58
N LYS A 112 16.77 -1.14 24.74
CA LYS A 112 16.01 -1.91 23.75
C LYS A 112 14.70 -1.24 23.32
N GLU A 113 13.95 -0.67 24.25
CA GLU A 113 12.68 0.01 23.95
C GLU A 113 12.88 1.29 23.14
N ALA A 114 13.90 2.09 23.49
CA ALA A 114 14.28 3.26 22.71
C ALA A 114 14.78 2.87 21.31
N PHE A 115 15.49 1.75 21.19
CA PHE A 115 15.89 1.21 19.89
C PHE A 115 14.68 0.84 19.03
N GLU A 116 13.71 0.11 19.59
CA GLU A 116 12.52 -0.31 18.85
C GLU A 116 11.77 0.89 18.27
N HIS A 117 11.58 1.93 19.07
CA HIS A 117 10.99 3.19 18.63
C HIS A 117 11.81 3.87 17.53
N LEU A 118 13.13 3.96 17.68
CA LEU A 118 14.01 4.57 16.68
C LEU A 118 14.07 3.76 15.37
N PHE A 119 13.99 2.44 15.48
CA PHE A 119 13.99 1.53 14.35
C PHE A 119 12.69 1.68 13.56
N LEU A 120 11.54 1.63 14.23
CA LEU A 120 10.23 1.89 13.62
C LEU A 120 10.19 3.28 12.98
N HIS A 121 10.65 4.31 13.69
CA HIS A 121 10.68 5.67 13.17
C HIS A 121 11.52 5.78 11.89
N SER A 122 12.66 5.07 11.82
CA SER A 122 13.49 5.04 10.61
C SER A 122 12.76 4.39 9.42
N LEU A 123 11.96 3.35 9.67
CA LEU A 123 11.12 2.73 8.64
C LEU A 123 10.04 3.71 8.14
N HIS A 124 9.36 4.42 9.05
CA HIS A 124 8.34 5.40 8.67
C HIS A 124 8.92 6.53 7.82
N ILE A 125 10.08 7.10 8.20
CA ILE A 125 10.74 8.13 7.39
C ILE A 125 11.01 7.62 5.97
N ALA A 126 11.61 6.43 5.84
CA ALA A 126 11.91 5.86 4.53
C ALA A 126 10.64 5.62 3.68
N LEU A 127 9.53 5.22 4.31
CA LEU A 127 8.24 5.09 3.63
C LEU A 127 7.67 6.44 3.20
N GLU A 128 7.78 7.48 4.03
CA GLU A 128 7.36 8.84 3.68
C GLU A 128 8.15 9.38 2.48
N GLU A 129 9.47 9.16 2.46
CA GLU A 129 10.34 9.52 1.34
C GLU A 129 9.95 8.78 0.06
N GLU A 130 9.73 7.47 0.15
CA GLU A 130 9.30 6.65 -0.99
C GLU A 130 7.94 7.14 -1.54
N ILE A 131 6.97 7.43 -0.67
CA ILE A 131 5.68 8.01 -1.06
C ILE A 131 5.89 9.31 -1.82
N TYR A 132 6.76 10.20 -1.33
CA TYR A 132 7.04 11.48 -1.96
C TYR A 132 7.62 11.30 -3.37
N ILE A 133 8.64 10.43 -3.52
CA ILE A 133 9.29 10.11 -4.80
C ILE A 133 8.25 9.66 -5.85
N TRP A 134 7.33 8.78 -5.48
CA TRP A 134 6.34 8.26 -6.43
C TRP A 134 5.18 9.22 -6.68
N GLN A 135 4.84 10.09 -5.72
CA GLN A 135 3.87 11.16 -5.96
C GLN A 135 4.36 12.13 -7.03
N GLU A 136 5.64 12.50 -7.04
CA GLU A 136 6.23 13.39 -8.05
C GLU A 136 6.13 12.81 -9.47
N LYS A 137 6.12 11.49 -9.63
CA LYS A 137 6.01 10.81 -10.93
C LYS A 137 4.58 10.77 -11.51
N ILE A 138 3.55 11.11 -10.71
CA ILE A 138 2.14 11.09 -11.13
C ILE A 138 1.63 12.48 -11.56
N VAL A 139 2.28 13.55 -11.07
CA VAL A 139 1.96 14.96 -11.33
C VAL A 139 2.33 15.34 -12.77
#